data_AF-A0A426K978-F1
#
_entry.id   AF-A0A426K978-F1
#
_cell.length_a   1.000
_cell.length_b   1.000
_cell.length_c   1.000
_cell.angle_alpha   90.00
_cell.angle_beta   90.00
_cell.angle_gamma   90.00
#
_symmetry.space_group_name_H-M   'P 1'
#
loop_
_entity.id
_entity.type
_entity.pdbx_description
1 polymer ?
#
loop_
_entity_poly.entity_id
_entity_poly.type
_entity_poly.pdbx_seq_one_letter_code
_entity_poly.pdbx_strand_id
1 'polypeptide(L)'
;MKYKLIIFFLLIFSTFYSQNIVIDISDKSDRSEKNPASEFKIIEPKTDTLSLSEQKIFSLIISHHGVLNSLHLIDYPNETYADLNNLKEPETNKDYLALSNKERKKFTVIVPKHEIIKEGFLSRRVILEIKITSDRITHTEIYADGKLIKTLYYQTE
;
A
#
# COMPACT_ATOMS: atom_id res chain seq x y z
N MET A 1 -8.57 -16.86 -43.00
CA MET A 1 -9.42 -17.52 -42.00
C MET A 1 -9.16 -16.90 -40.64
N LYS A 2 -10.17 -16.23 -40.07
CA LYS A 2 -10.10 -15.53 -38.79
C LYS A 2 -10.51 -16.51 -37.68
N TYR A 3 -9.58 -17.01 -36.88
CA TYR A 3 -9.93 -17.71 -35.65
C TYR A 3 -10.15 -16.68 -34.55
N LYS A 4 -11.42 -16.53 -34.16
CA LYS A 4 -11.88 -15.83 -32.96
C LYS A 4 -11.27 -16.52 -31.74
N LEU A 5 -10.25 -15.93 -31.14
CA LEU A 5 -9.79 -16.34 -29.81
C LEU A 5 -10.56 -15.51 -28.78
N ILE A 6 -11.72 -16.05 -28.40
CA ILE A 6 -12.46 -15.66 -27.20
C ILE A 6 -11.61 -16.16 -26.03
N ILE A 7 -10.69 -15.32 -25.54
CA ILE A 7 -9.98 -15.58 -24.28
C ILE A 7 -10.86 -15.06 -23.14
N PHE A 8 -11.60 -16.01 -22.56
CA PHE A 8 -11.79 -16.15 -21.11
C PHE A 8 -11.92 -14.85 -20.29
N PHE A 9 -13.11 -14.24 -20.35
CA PHE A 9 -13.56 -13.18 -19.42
C PHE A 9 -13.93 -13.73 -18.02
N LEU A 10 -13.25 -14.78 -17.56
CA LEU A 10 -13.80 -15.63 -16.51
C LEU A 10 -12.70 -16.33 -15.69
N LEU A 11 -11.72 -15.57 -15.18
CA LEU A 11 -10.75 -16.06 -14.19
C LEU A 11 -9.92 -14.94 -13.52
N ILE A 12 -10.50 -13.75 -13.25
CA ILE A 12 -9.81 -12.70 -12.45
C ILE A 12 -10.70 -12.17 -11.32
N PHE A 13 -11.54 -13.03 -10.74
CA PHE A 13 -12.40 -12.66 -9.60
C PHE A 13 -12.27 -13.55 -8.36
N SER A 14 -11.29 -14.45 -8.32
CA SER A 14 -10.95 -15.19 -7.11
C SER A 14 -9.51 -14.90 -6.72
N THR A 15 -9.35 -14.32 -5.52
CA THR A 15 -8.09 -14.10 -4.79
C THR A 15 -7.26 -12.85 -5.11
N PHE A 16 -7.89 -11.67 -5.19
CA PHE A 16 -7.21 -10.47 -4.68
C PHE A 16 -7.71 -10.23 -3.26
N TYR A 17 -7.00 -10.83 -2.31
CA TYR A 17 -7.02 -10.36 -0.94
C TYR A 17 -6.51 -8.92 -0.96
N SER A 18 -7.43 -7.97 -0.86
CA SER A 18 -7.13 -6.63 -0.38
C SER A 18 -6.71 -6.80 1.08
N GLN A 19 -5.43 -6.55 1.37
CA GLN A 19 -4.89 -6.09 2.64
C GLN A 19 -3.37 -6.18 2.57
N ASN A 20 -2.70 -5.03 2.59
CA ASN A 20 -1.28 -4.87 2.90
C ASN A 20 -0.29 -5.61 1.98
N ILE A 21 0.66 -4.88 1.40
CA ILE A 21 1.87 -5.53 0.91
C ILE A 21 2.52 -6.19 2.13
N VAL A 22 2.59 -7.52 2.15
CA VAL A 22 3.32 -8.28 3.17
C VAL A 22 4.45 -8.97 2.43
N ILE A 23 5.66 -8.47 2.61
CA ILE A 23 6.87 -9.07 2.07
C ILE A 23 7.41 -10.00 3.15
N ASP A 24 7.12 -11.30 3.04
CA ASP A 24 7.65 -12.33 3.94
C ASP A 24 9.03 -12.77 3.44
N ILE A 25 10.09 -12.35 4.14
CA ILE A 25 11.46 -12.77 3.88
C ILE A 25 11.92 -13.58 5.09
N SER A 26 11.45 -14.83 5.18
CA SER A 26 11.89 -15.74 6.22
C SER A 26 13.36 -16.12 6.00
N ASP A 27 14.28 -15.40 6.64
CA ASP A 27 15.62 -15.92 6.92
C ASP A 27 15.88 -15.88 8.42
N LYS A 28 16.01 -17.07 9.01
CA LYS A 28 16.15 -17.28 10.45
C LYS A 28 17.60 -17.00 10.85
N SER A 29 17.87 -15.89 11.52
CA SER A 29 18.94 -15.87 12.53
C SER A 29 18.85 -14.72 13.54
N ASP A 30 18.89 -15.15 14.80
CA ASP A 30 19.33 -14.55 16.07
C ASP A 30 18.78 -13.20 16.58
N ARG A 31 18.04 -13.34 17.68
CA ARG A 31 17.61 -12.29 18.62
C ARG A 31 18.82 -11.53 19.19
N SER A 32 18.80 -10.20 19.08
CA SER A 32 19.61 -9.31 19.92
C SER A 32 18.70 -8.29 20.60
N GLU A 33 18.78 -8.21 21.93
CA GLU A 33 18.13 -7.19 22.74
C GLU A 33 18.73 -5.80 22.43
N LYS A 34 18.12 -5.06 21.51
CA LYS A 34 18.38 -3.62 21.35
C LYS A 34 17.10 -2.85 21.05
N ASN A 35 17.07 -1.63 21.56
CA ASN A 35 16.02 -0.63 21.43
C ASN A 35 15.29 -0.73 20.06
N PRO A 36 13.98 -1.00 20.01
CA PRO A 36 13.27 -1.34 18.77
C PRO A 36 13.25 -0.21 17.72
N ALA A 37 13.47 1.04 18.12
CA ALA A 37 13.63 2.18 17.18
C ALA A 37 14.98 2.17 16.44
N SER A 38 15.94 1.35 16.88
CA SER A 38 17.25 1.21 16.22
C SER A 38 17.29 0.10 15.16
N GLU A 39 16.19 -0.64 14.98
CA GLU A 39 16.15 -1.82 14.12
C GLU A 39 15.90 -1.48 12.65
N PHE A 40 15.15 -0.40 12.37
CA PHE A 40 14.80 0.03 11.02
C PHE A 40 15.17 1.49 10.82
N LYS A 41 15.75 1.82 9.67
CA LYS A 41 16.15 3.19 9.31
C LYS A 41 15.77 3.48 7.88
N ILE A 42 14.99 4.54 7.68
CA ILE A 42 14.78 5.12 6.35
C ILE A 42 16.08 5.78 5.87
N ILE A 43 16.62 5.29 4.76
CA ILE A 43 17.75 5.89 4.03
C ILE A 43 17.21 6.94 3.07
N GLU A 44 16.15 6.61 2.34
CA GLU A 44 15.42 7.53 1.46
C GLU A 44 13.90 7.31 1.61
N PRO A 45 13.08 8.36 1.62
CA PRO A 45 13.50 9.76 1.54
C PRO A 45 14.05 10.28 2.88
N LYS A 46 15.03 11.19 2.80
CA LYS A 46 15.65 11.82 3.99
C LYS A 46 14.69 12.74 4.75
N THR A 47 13.87 13.48 4.03
CA THR A 47 12.86 14.40 4.59
C THR A 47 11.54 13.70 4.82
N ASP A 48 10.70 14.28 5.67
CA ASP A 48 9.34 13.80 5.91
C ASP A 48 8.35 14.38 4.89
N THR A 49 8.72 15.47 4.21
CA THR A 49 7.97 16.02 3.09
C THR A 49 8.59 15.62 1.77
N LEU A 50 7.75 15.19 0.84
CA LEU A 50 8.09 14.83 -0.53
C LEU A 50 7.40 15.78 -1.50
N SER A 51 8.20 16.55 -2.23
CA SER A 51 7.74 17.21 -3.45
C SER A 51 7.66 16.16 -4.56
N LEU A 52 6.44 15.84 -5.00
CA LEU A 52 6.22 14.85 -6.03
C LEU A 52 6.22 15.52 -7.41
N SER A 53 6.95 14.94 -8.35
CA SER A 53 6.85 15.30 -9.76
C SER A 53 5.48 14.91 -10.34
N GLU A 54 5.18 15.35 -11.56
CA GLU A 54 3.95 14.94 -12.28
C GLU A 54 3.76 13.42 -12.37
N GLN A 55 4.86 12.65 -12.38
CA GLN A 55 4.80 11.19 -12.43
C GLN A 55 4.45 10.56 -11.07
N LYS A 56 4.60 11.32 -9.97
CA LYS A 56 4.33 10.92 -8.58
C LYS A 56 5.06 9.67 -8.14
N ILE A 57 6.32 9.53 -8.58
CA ILE A 57 7.19 8.41 -8.25
C ILE A 57 8.20 8.85 -7.19
N PHE A 58 8.40 8.03 -6.16
CA PHE A 58 9.46 8.23 -5.18
C PHE A 58 10.15 6.90 -4.83
N SER A 59 11.37 7.00 -4.30
CA SER A 59 12.12 5.84 -3.81
C SER A 59 12.01 5.73 -2.30
N LEU A 60 11.71 4.53 -1.83
CA LEU A 60 11.72 4.16 -0.41
C LEU A 60 12.83 3.15 -0.18
N ILE A 61 13.86 3.56 0.56
CA ILE A 61 14.98 2.70 0.92
C ILE A 61 15.01 2.55 2.43
N ILE A 62 14.88 1.32 2.90
CA ILE A 62 14.83 0.99 4.33
C ILE A 62 16.00 0.07 4.64
N SER A 63 16.85 0.47 5.58
CA SER A 63 17.85 -0.40 6.17
C SER A 63 17.28 -1.06 7.42
N HIS A 64 17.62 -2.33 7.65
CA HIS A 64 17.25 -3.04 8.87
C HIS A 64 18.44 -3.75 9.52
N HIS A 65 18.46 -3.86 10.85
CA HIS A 65 19.50 -4.56 11.59
C HIS A 65 19.08 -5.97 12.04
N GLY A 66 17.78 -6.29 12.00
CA GLY A 66 17.18 -7.60 12.30
C GLY A 66 16.47 -8.22 11.09
N VAL A 67 15.46 -9.07 11.34
CA VAL A 67 14.59 -9.62 10.29
C VAL A 67 13.43 -8.66 10.06
N LEU A 68 13.16 -8.30 8.81
CA LEU A 68 11.96 -7.56 8.42
C LEU A 68 10.89 -8.58 8.02
N ASN A 69 9.79 -8.67 8.77
CA ASN A 69 8.71 -9.63 8.51
C ASN A 69 7.56 -9.00 7.72
N SER A 70 7.32 -7.71 7.90
CA SER A 70 6.30 -6.98 7.16
C SER A 70 6.63 -5.50 7.01
N LEU A 71 6.22 -4.94 5.87
CA LEU A 71 6.31 -3.52 5.57
C LEU A 71 4.96 -3.03 5.05
N HIS A 72 4.31 -2.17 5.80
CA HIS A 72 2.99 -1.64 5.47
C HIS A 72 3.09 -0.16 5.13
N LEU A 73 2.47 0.21 4.02
CA LEU A 73 2.24 1.61 3.64
C LEU A 73 0.74 1.87 3.81
N ILE A 74 0.40 2.83 4.67
CA ILE A 74 -0.98 3.21 4.98
C ILE A 74 -1.22 4.64 4.51
N ASP A 75 -2.14 4.81 3.57
CA ASP A 75 -2.43 6.08 2.92
C ASP A 75 -3.54 6.87 3.58
N TYR A 76 -3.38 8.19 3.60
CA TYR A 76 -4.37 9.09 4.15
C TYR A 76 -4.71 10.26 3.20
N PRO A 77 -6.00 10.59 3.06
CA PRO A 77 -7.16 9.92 3.65
C PRO A 77 -7.38 8.51 3.07
N ASN A 78 -7.93 7.61 3.88
CA ASN A 78 -8.45 6.35 3.38
C ASN A 78 -9.67 6.63 2.51
N GLU A 79 -9.71 6.07 1.30
CA GLU A 79 -10.83 6.25 0.39
C GLU A 79 -11.28 4.90 -0.16
N THR A 80 -12.59 4.75 -0.29
CA THR A 80 -13.25 3.62 -0.91
C THR A 80 -13.63 3.95 -2.35
N TYR A 81 -14.15 2.96 -3.09
CA TYR A 81 -14.68 3.22 -4.42
C TYR A 81 -15.82 4.25 -4.40
N ALA A 82 -16.66 4.21 -3.35
CA ALA A 82 -17.75 5.17 -3.18
C ALA A 82 -17.23 6.61 -3.05
N ASP A 83 -16.17 6.82 -2.25
CA ASP A 83 -15.57 8.14 -2.05
C ASP A 83 -14.98 8.72 -3.34
N LEU A 84 -14.31 7.88 -4.14
CA LEU A 84 -13.72 8.29 -5.41
C LEU A 84 -14.75 8.61 -6.49
N ASN A 85 -15.95 8.01 -6.40
CA ASN A 85 -17.01 8.16 -7.40
C ASN A 85 -18.20 8.97 -6.88
N ASN A 86 -18.07 9.62 -5.72
CA ASN A 86 -19.12 10.40 -5.05
C ASN A 86 -20.46 9.65 -4.96
N LEU A 87 -20.42 8.36 -4.63
CA LEU A 87 -21.63 7.56 -4.47
C LEU A 87 -22.33 7.94 -3.17
N LYS A 88 -23.66 8.09 -3.22
CA LYS A 88 -24.46 8.29 -2.02
C LYS A 88 -24.40 7.05 -1.13
N GLU A 89 -24.01 7.23 0.13
CA GLU A 89 -24.05 6.15 1.11
C GLU A 89 -25.50 5.72 1.40
N PRO A 90 -25.73 4.44 1.73
CA PRO A 90 -27.03 4.00 2.24
C PRO A 90 -27.38 4.75 3.52
N GLU A 91 -28.60 5.29 3.59
CA GLU A 91 -29.04 6.14 4.70
C GLU A 91 -29.20 5.35 6.01
N THR A 92 -29.47 4.05 5.90
CA THR A 92 -29.64 3.17 7.06
C THR A 92 -28.85 1.88 6.92
N ASN A 93 -28.55 1.23 8.06
CA ASN A 93 -27.95 -0.11 8.07
C ASN A 93 -28.84 -1.15 7.36
N LYS A 94 -30.16 -0.97 7.41
CA LYS A 94 -31.10 -1.86 6.69
C LYS A 94 -30.89 -1.75 5.18
N ASP A 95 -30.75 -0.53 4.67
CA ASP A 95 -30.49 -0.29 3.25
C ASP A 95 -29.13 -0.84 2.84
N TYR A 96 -28.11 -0.65 3.68
CA TYR A 96 -26.78 -1.23 3.47
C TYR A 96 -26.82 -2.77 3.41
N LEU A 97 -27.53 -3.42 4.34
CA LEU A 97 -27.63 -4.88 4.39
C LEU A 97 -28.47 -5.48 3.25
N ALA A 98 -29.36 -4.68 2.64
CA ALA A 98 -30.12 -5.08 1.46
C ALA A 98 -29.28 -5.10 0.18
N LEU A 99 -28.12 -4.42 0.16
CA LEU A 99 -27.21 -4.42 -0.99
C LEU A 99 -26.56 -5.79 -1.23
N SER A 100 -26.25 -6.06 -2.49
CA SER A 100 -25.43 -7.22 -2.83
C SER A 100 -24.02 -7.11 -2.22
N ASN A 101 -23.33 -8.25 -2.05
CA ASN A 101 -21.94 -8.27 -1.60
C ASN A 101 -21.02 -7.36 -2.44
N LYS A 102 -21.24 -7.30 -3.75
CA LYS A 102 -20.44 -6.49 -4.67
C LYS A 102 -20.67 -4.99 -4.43
N GLU A 103 -21.90 -4.58 -4.14
CA GLU A 103 -22.25 -3.19 -3.86
C GLU A 103 -21.75 -2.75 -2.49
N ARG A 104 -21.93 -3.59 -1.46
CA ARG A 104 -21.38 -3.31 -0.12
C ARG A 104 -19.87 -3.06 -0.14
N LYS A 105 -19.12 -3.86 -0.92
CA LYS A 105 -17.68 -3.69 -1.09
C LYS A 105 -17.27 -2.31 -1.59
N LYS A 106 -18.11 -1.62 -2.38
CA LYS A 106 -17.80 -0.27 -2.87
C LYS A 106 -17.64 0.75 -1.74
N PHE A 107 -18.30 0.51 -0.61
CA PHE A 107 -18.32 1.41 0.56
C PHE A 107 -17.39 0.96 1.69
N THR A 108 -16.79 -0.24 1.60
CA THR A 108 -15.97 -0.79 2.70
C THR A 108 -14.55 -1.14 2.30
N VAL A 109 -14.31 -1.41 1.02
CA VAL A 109 -12.97 -1.78 0.56
C VAL A 109 -12.21 -0.49 0.24
N ILE A 110 -11.11 -0.28 0.97
CA ILE A 110 -10.18 0.82 0.73
C ILE A 110 -9.47 0.57 -0.60
N VAL A 111 -9.40 1.61 -1.42
CA VAL A 111 -8.72 1.58 -2.71
C VAL A 111 -7.22 1.75 -2.47
N PRO A 112 -6.38 0.80 -2.92
CA PRO A 112 -4.94 0.93 -2.82
C PRO A 112 -4.45 2.06 -3.70
N LYS A 113 -3.43 2.74 -3.21
CA LYS A 113 -3.07 4.10 -3.61
C LYS A 113 -1.59 4.25 -3.97
N HIS A 114 -0.86 3.14 -3.82
CA HIS A 114 0.48 2.94 -4.35
C HIS A 114 0.50 1.81 -5.38
N GLU A 115 1.42 1.95 -6.32
CA GLU A 115 1.86 0.89 -7.21
C GLU A 115 3.38 0.72 -7.00
N ILE A 116 3.82 -0.50 -6.70
CA ILE A 116 5.25 -0.83 -6.65
C ILE A 116 5.71 -1.01 -8.10
N ILE A 117 6.53 -0.09 -8.58
CA ILE A 117 7.12 -0.16 -9.92
C ILE A 117 8.32 -1.10 -9.90
N LYS A 118 9.13 -1.02 -8.83
CA LYS A 118 10.35 -1.81 -8.70
C LYS A 118 10.58 -2.20 -7.25
N GLU A 119 11.09 -3.40 -7.08
CA GLU A 119 11.45 -3.96 -5.79
C GLU A 119 12.85 -4.57 -5.87
N GLY A 120 13.62 -4.42 -4.79
CA GLY A 120 14.96 -4.99 -4.66
C GLY A 120 15.34 -5.21 -3.21
N PHE A 121 16.02 -6.33 -2.97
CA PHE A 121 16.54 -6.71 -1.67
C PHE A 121 18.04 -6.84 -1.74
N LEU A 122 18.76 -6.09 -0.91
CA LEU A 122 20.21 -6.13 -0.87
C LEU A 122 20.71 -6.20 0.57
N SER A 123 21.15 -7.40 0.98
CA SER A 123 21.66 -7.71 2.31
C SER A 123 20.68 -7.36 3.43
N ARG A 124 20.66 -6.10 3.85
CA ARG A 124 19.89 -5.56 4.97
C ARG A 124 19.10 -4.34 4.56
N ARG A 125 18.74 -4.26 3.28
CA ARG A 125 18.02 -3.15 2.69
C ARG A 125 16.88 -3.64 1.81
N VAL A 126 15.74 -2.99 1.98
CA VAL A 126 14.62 -3.03 1.04
C VAL A 126 14.66 -1.75 0.23
N ILE A 127 14.55 -1.89 -1.08
CA ILE A 127 14.57 -0.78 -2.05
C ILE A 127 13.28 -0.90 -2.86
N LEU A 128 12.41 0.10 -2.73
CA LEU A 128 11.17 0.20 -3.48
C LEU A 128 11.19 1.48 -4.34
N GLU A 129 10.66 1.37 -5.54
CA GLU A 129 10.23 2.50 -6.36
C GLU A 129 8.71 2.47 -6.42
N ILE A 130 8.09 3.54 -5.93
CA ILE A 130 6.67 3.57 -5.61
C ILE A 130 6.04 4.72 -6.38
N LYS A 131 4.97 4.41 -7.13
CA LYS A 131 4.12 5.41 -7.75
C LYS A 131 2.86 5.62 -6.93
N ILE A 132 2.53 6.88 -6.67
CA ILE A 132 1.25 7.25 -6.09
C ILE A 132 0.21 7.34 -7.20
N THR A 133 -0.90 6.63 -7.04
CA THR A 133 -1.95 6.52 -8.07
C THR A 133 -3.14 7.43 -7.80
N SER A 134 -3.20 8.09 -6.65
CA SER A 134 -4.27 9.01 -6.27
C SER A 134 -3.74 10.42 -6.02
N ASP A 135 -4.48 11.40 -6.55
CA ASP A 135 -4.16 12.82 -6.38
C ASP A 135 -4.64 13.38 -5.04
N ARG A 136 -5.40 12.59 -4.28
CA ARG A 136 -6.06 13.03 -3.04
C ARG A 136 -5.28 12.62 -1.79
N ILE A 137 -4.23 11.82 -1.93
CA ILE A 137 -3.39 11.40 -0.80
C ILE A 137 -2.58 12.59 -0.32
N THR A 138 -2.62 12.81 0.98
CA THR A 138 -1.88 13.87 1.66
C THR A 138 -0.62 13.33 2.32
N HIS A 139 -0.67 12.09 2.83
CA HIS A 139 0.47 11.44 3.43
C HIS A 139 0.34 9.92 3.47
N THR A 140 1.47 9.26 3.67
CA THR A 140 1.58 7.83 3.92
C THR A 140 2.34 7.59 5.20
N GLU A 141 1.79 6.76 6.07
CA GLU A 141 2.50 6.20 7.20
C GLU A 141 3.17 4.88 6.81
N ILE A 142 4.42 4.71 7.22
CA ILE A 142 5.23 3.53 6.93
C ILE A 142 5.44 2.77 8.22
N TYR A 143 4.95 1.53 8.26
CA TYR A 143 5.12 0.63 9.39
C TYR A 143 6.01 -0.54 9.01
N ALA A 144 7.01 -0.84 9.84
CA ALA A 144 7.78 -2.08 9.76
C ALA A 144 7.46 -2.94 10.99
N ASP A 145 7.04 -4.18 10.76
CA ASP A 145 6.64 -5.12 11.82
C ASP A 145 5.64 -4.51 12.82
N GLY A 146 4.66 -3.77 12.29
CA GLY A 146 3.61 -3.10 13.08
C GLY A 146 4.05 -1.84 13.83
N LYS A 147 5.31 -1.40 13.70
CA LYS A 147 5.82 -0.16 14.30
C LYS A 147 5.89 0.95 13.27
N LEU A 148 5.33 2.11 13.58
CA LEU A 148 5.49 3.30 12.73
C LEU A 148 6.97 3.72 12.71
N ILE A 149 7.56 3.77 11.52
CA ILE A 149 8.97 4.15 11.34
C ILE A 149 9.14 5.49 10.64
N LYS A 150 8.15 5.94 9.85
CA LYS A 150 8.15 7.26 9.22
C LYS A 150 6.76 7.64 8.72
N THR A 151 6.48 8.94 8.69
CA THR A 151 5.34 9.52 7.97
C THR A 151 5.86 10.39 6.84
N LEU A 152 5.36 10.16 5.63
CA LEU A 152 5.70 10.92 4.42
C LEU A 152 4.53 11.80 4.03
N TYR A 153 4.71 13.12 4.07
CA TYR A 153 3.74 14.10 3.60
C TYR A 153 4.01 14.46 2.15
N TYR A 154 2.96 14.48 1.33
CA TYR A 154 3.05 14.77 -0.09
C TYR A 154 2.70 16.22 -0.37
N GLN A 155 3.56 16.88 -1.13
CA GLN A 155 3.29 18.15 -1.75
C GLN A 155 3.36 17.93 -3.25
N THR A 156 2.22 18.07 -3.92
CA THR A 156 2.18 18.14 -5.39
C THR A 156 2.50 19.57 -5.78
N GLU A 157 3.55 19.74 -6.58
CA GLU A 157 3.88 21.02 -7.25
C GLU A 157 2.88 21.33 -8.37
#